data_AF-A0A4S0K9L4-F1
#
_entry.id   AF-A0A4S0K9L4-F1
#
_cell.length_a   1.000
_cell.length_b   1.000
_cell.length_c   1.000
_cell.angle_alpha   90.00
_cell.angle_beta   90.00
_cell.angle_gamma   90.00
#
_symmetry.space_group_name_H-M   'P 1'
#
loop_
_entity.id
_entity.type
_entity.pdbx_description
1 polymer ?
#
loop_
_entity_poly.entity_id
_entity_poly.type
_entity_poly.pdbx_seq_one_letter_code
_entity_poly.pdbx_strand_id
1 'polypeptide(L)'
;MTIFIDDDNSGDFSAGDRTTTTDASGNWSIGGLTLADVGKHIYEQVPGGSEETGILVQTIDNPGSGGTDTGNDFTNFRNFSISGTKYEDLTGDGKTADDVAWSHGPVTIFIDDDNSGDFSAGDRTTTTDASGNWSIGGLTLADVGKHIYEQVPGGSEETGILVQTIDNPGSGGTDTGNDFTNFRNFSISGTKYEDLTGDGKTADDVAWSHDPVTIFIDDDNSGDFSAGDRTTTTDASGNWSIGGLTLEDVGKNIYEVVPAGSQQTGILVQTVDNPGSGGVDTGNDFTNFLPPPGQGLTPGFWKNHIDILNQELGEFHPGWNSNTSFETIFGFQNLNIISGTPSIANALAAKGGGIHHLERSSAAAYLSAAVTAVPDGPGGKPELNFSFSAATSPNPAIISILNLIDANHDHTLQPGEVTAAVRDVLNDTGAPTSNFGLTGQPGIEDVANAFDAMNNQTHPDASVFLI
;
A
#
# COMPACT_ATOMS: atom_id res chain seq x y z
N MET A 1 -28.22 52.16 21.79
CA MET A 1 -29.41 51.61 21.10
C MET A 1 -30.38 52.74 20.84
N THR A 2 -31.08 52.77 19.70
CA THR A 2 -32.24 53.64 19.53
C THR A 2 -33.50 52.90 19.97
N ILE A 3 -34.32 53.53 20.81
CA ILE A 3 -35.66 53.05 21.17
C ILE A 3 -36.67 54.04 20.61
N PHE A 4 -37.77 53.57 20.04
CA PHE A 4 -38.78 54.44 19.45
C PHE A 4 -40.20 54.00 19.78
N ILE A 5 -41.09 54.99 19.87
CA ILE A 5 -42.54 54.77 19.87
C ILE A 5 -42.96 54.79 18.41
N ASP A 6 -43.59 53.71 17.96
CA ASP A 6 -44.16 53.58 16.63
C ASP A 6 -45.43 54.43 16.55
N ASP A 7 -45.27 55.69 16.14
CA ASP A 7 -46.34 56.67 16.15
C ASP A 7 -47.26 56.55 14.93
N ASP A 8 -46.78 55.89 13.86
CA ASP A 8 -47.52 55.68 12.63
C ASP A 8 -48.00 54.23 12.41
N ASN A 9 -47.74 53.34 13.37
CA ASN A 9 -48.09 51.91 13.35
C ASN A 9 -47.45 51.16 12.17
N SER A 10 -46.26 51.57 11.73
CA SER A 10 -45.53 50.91 10.66
C SER A 10 -44.80 49.64 11.12
N GLY A 11 -44.48 49.55 12.41
CA GLY A 11 -43.65 48.49 12.99
C GLY A 11 -42.15 48.60 12.69
N ASP A 12 -41.73 49.65 11.98
CA ASP A 12 -40.33 49.92 11.62
C ASP A 12 -39.96 51.35 12.05
N PHE A 13 -38.66 51.61 12.25
CA PHE A 13 -38.23 52.95 12.60
C PHE A 13 -38.42 53.94 11.45
N SER A 14 -39.28 54.94 11.63
CA SER A 14 -39.72 55.84 10.57
C SER A 14 -39.62 57.33 10.92
N ALA A 15 -39.80 58.18 9.90
CA ALA A 15 -39.78 59.64 10.07
C ALA A 15 -41.09 60.12 10.69
N GLY A 16 -41.04 60.47 11.98
CA GLY A 16 -42.22 60.90 12.74
C GLY A 16 -42.28 60.24 14.11
N ASP A 17 -41.61 59.11 14.26
CA ASP A 17 -41.51 58.38 15.51
C ASP A 17 -40.73 59.16 16.56
N ARG A 18 -41.25 59.14 17.79
CA ARG A 18 -40.55 59.68 18.94
C ARG A 18 -39.50 58.69 19.39
N THR A 19 -38.27 59.16 19.55
CA THR A 19 -37.12 58.29 19.84
C THR A 19 -36.34 58.75 21.05
N THR A 20 -35.57 57.81 21.58
CA THR A 20 -34.52 58.06 22.57
C THR A 20 -33.35 57.11 22.30
N THR A 21 -32.24 57.33 22.98
CA THR A 21 -31.11 56.41 22.97
C THR A 21 -30.83 55.89 24.36
N THR A 22 -30.44 54.62 24.46
CA THR A 22 -29.95 54.06 25.72
C THR A 22 -28.65 54.72 26.16
N ASP A 23 -28.48 54.95 27.46
CA ASP A 23 -27.23 55.37 28.06
C ASP A 23 -26.20 54.23 28.15
N ALA A 24 -25.02 54.50 28.71
CA ALA A 24 -23.94 53.52 28.87
C ALA A 24 -24.28 52.38 29.86
N SER A 25 -25.30 52.55 30.70
CA SER A 25 -25.83 51.52 31.60
C SER A 25 -27.03 50.78 31.00
N GLY A 26 -27.41 51.09 29.76
CA GLY A 26 -28.54 50.48 29.05
C GLY A 26 -29.90 51.12 29.37
N ASN A 27 -29.97 52.16 30.19
CA ASN A 27 -31.25 52.78 30.55
C ASN A 27 -31.72 53.74 29.45
N TRP A 28 -33.03 53.86 29.28
CA TRP A 28 -33.65 54.80 28.35
C TRP A 28 -34.91 55.43 28.96
N SER A 29 -35.31 56.59 28.44
CA SER A 29 -36.60 57.20 28.79
C SER A 29 -37.12 58.08 27.67
N ILE A 30 -38.45 58.14 27.53
CA ILE A 30 -39.17 59.08 26.66
C ILE A 30 -40.16 59.85 27.55
N GLY A 31 -39.97 61.16 27.64
CA GLY A 31 -40.83 62.05 28.43
C GLY A 31 -41.96 62.67 27.60
N GLY A 32 -42.92 63.28 28.28
CA GLY A 32 -43.99 64.08 27.63
C GLY A 32 -45.13 63.25 27.03
N LEU A 33 -45.29 62.00 27.45
CA LEU A 33 -46.37 61.12 27.02
C LEU A 33 -47.72 61.55 27.61
N THR A 34 -48.79 61.28 26.86
CA THR A 34 -50.18 61.60 27.24
C THR A 34 -51.07 60.36 27.22
N LEU A 35 -52.32 60.48 27.67
CA LEU A 35 -53.29 59.36 27.58
C LEU A 35 -53.53 58.85 26.15
N ALA A 36 -53.24 59.65 25.11
CA ALA A 36 -53.35 59.22 23.72
C ALA A 36 -52.21 58.28 23.28
N ASP A 37 -51.15 58.18 24.08
CA ASP A 37 -50.02 57.29 23.83
C ASP A 37 -50.17 55.92 24.48
N VAL A 38 -51.08 55.78 25.46
CA VAL A 38 -51.37 54.49 26.11
C VAL A 38 -51.84 53.49 25.06
N GLY A 39 -51.19 52.33 25.03
CA GLY A 39 -51.45 51.27 24.05
C GLY A 39 -50.63 51.37 22.77
N LYS A 40 -49.83 52.43 22.55
CA LYS A 40 -48.87 52.46 21.44
C LYS A 40 -47.71 51.49 21.69
N HIS A 41 -47.11 51.02 20.60
CA HIS A 41 -45.99 50.10 20.63
C HIS A 41 -44.66 50.83 20.75
N ILE A 42 -43.74 50.22 21.48
CA ILE A 42 -42.36 50.64 21.63
C ILE A 42 -41.50 49.52 21.06
N TYR A 43 -40.54 49.89 20.21
CA TYR A 43 -39.59 48.98 19.59
C TYR A 43 -38.16 49.46 19.83
N GLU A 44 -37.20 48.56 19.68
CA GLU A 44 -35.80 48.93 19.52
C GLU A 44 -35.38 48.88 18.05
N GLN A 45 -34.39 49.70 17.71
CA GLN A 45 -33.67 49.55 16.45
C GLN A 45 -32.47 48.64 16.69
N VAL A 46 -32.62 47.35 16.35
CA VAL A 46 -31.61 46.31 16.58
C VAL A 46 -30.23 46.75 16.08
N PRO A 47 -29.16 46.66 16.90
CA PRO A 47 -27.82 47.00 16.49
C PRO A 47 -27.33 46.03 15.42
N GLY A 48 -26.54 46.53 14.46
CA GLY A 48 -25.86 45.65 13.52
C GLY A 48 -24.99 44.61 14.23
N GLY A 49 -25.08 43.35 13.78
CA GLY A 49 -24.39 42.23 14.41
C GLY A 49 -25.05 41.77 15.72
N SER A 50 -26.34 41.99 15.87
CA SER A 50 -27.16 41.43 16.94
C SER A 50 -28.54 41.05 16.41
N GLU A 51 -29.22 40.19 17.15
CA GLU A 51 -30.63 39.84 16.96
C GLU A 51 -31.39 40.06 18.27
N GLU A 52 -32.65 40.48 18.14
CA GLU A 52 -33.55 40.58 19.28
C GLU A 52 -33.83 39.21 19.86
N THR A 53 -33.94 39.16 21.17
CA THR A 53 -34.34 37.96 21.92
C THR A 53 -35.39 38.35 22.95
N GLY A 54 -36.25 37.42 23.35
CA GLY A 54 -37.29 37.70 24.33
C GLY A 54 -38.47 38.50 23.75
N ILE A 55 -38.81 39.63 24.36
CA ILE A 55 -39.96 40.46 23.97
C ILE A 55 -39.51 41.44 22.87
N LEU A 56 -40.09 41.30 21.68
CA LEU A 56 -39.77 42.12 20.50
C LEU A 56 -40.49 43.48 20.48
N VAL A 57 -41.61 43.58 21.21
CA VAL A 57 -42.43 44.78 21.24
C VAL A 57 -42.97 45.02 22.65
N GLN A 58 -42.78 46.24 23.13
CA GLN A 58 -43.35 46.70 24.38
C GLN A 58 -44.56 47.59 24.12
N THR A 59 -45.41 47.80 25.11
CA THR A 59 -46.61 48.63 24.97
C THR A 59 -46.65 49.66 26.09
N ILE A 60 -47.00 50.90 25.76
CA ILE A 60 -47.11 51.96 26.76
C ILE A 60 -48.31 51.67 27.67
N ASP A 61 -48.03 51.36 28.93
CA ASP A 61 -49.06 51.21 29.95
C ASP A 61 -49.43 52.57 30.56
N ASN A 62 -50.57 52.64 31.26
CA ASN A 62 -50.99 53.84 31.98
C ASN A 62 -50.54 53.77 33.45
N PRO A 63 -49.45 54.44 33.85
CA PRO A 63 -48.97 54.44 35.24
C PRO A 63 -49.76 55.40 36.16
N GLY A 64 -50.77 56.09 35.62
CA GLY A 64 -51.49 57.16 36.31
C GLY A 64 -50.78 58.52 36.20
N SER A 65 -51.46 59.59 36.67
CA SER A 65 -50.99 60.97 36.51
C SER A 65 -49.63 61.20 37.18
N GLY A 66 -48.62 61.55 36.39
CA GLY A 66 -47.25 61.80 36.86
C GLY A 66 -46.48 60.54 37.23
N GLY A 67 -47.01 59.35 36.94
CA GLY A 67 -46.31 58.08 37.10
C GLY A 67 -45.33 57.79 35.97
N THR A 68 -44.50 56.77 36.17
CA THR A 68 -43.55 56.24 35.17
C THR A 68 -43.94 54.81 34.85
N ASP A 69 -44.03 54.50 33.56
CA ASP A 69 -44.16 53.12 33.08
C ASP A 69 -42.75 52.48 33.03
N THR A 70 -42.60 51.28 33.62
CA THR A 70 -41.29 50.64 33.87
C THR A 70 -41.36 49.15 33.55
N GLY A 71 -40.21 48.53 33.23
CA GLY A 71 -40.14 47.12 32.85
C GLY A 71 -40.29 46.88 31.33
N ASN A 72 -40.28 47.97 30.55
CA ASN A 72 -40.20 47.93 29.09
C ASN A 72 -38.75 47.65 28.66
N ASP A 73 -38.25 46.47 28.98
CA ASP A 73 -36.87 46.06 28.74
C ASP A 73 -36.74 45.30 27.42
N PHE A 74 -35.63 45.51 26.70
CA PHE A 74 -35.29 44.78 25.48
C PHE A 74 -34.02 43.96 25.71
N THR A 75 -33.93 42.79 25.09
CA THR A 75 -32.77 41.90 25.20
C THR A 75 -32.22 41.54 23.84
N ASN A 76 -30.91 41.70 23.67
CA ASN A 76 -30.22 41.43 22.41
C ASN A 76 -29.19 40.31 22.57
N PHE A 77 -29.07 39.48 21.54
CA PHE A 77 -28.00 38.52 21.38
C PHE A 77 -27.05 39.01 20.29
N ARG A 78 -25.77 39.19 20.64
CA ARG A 78 -24.74 39.62 19.69
C ARG A 78 -24.28 38.41 18.90
N ASN A 79 -24.13 38.58 17.58
CA ASN A 79 -23.60 37.55 16.71
C ASN A 79 -22.26 37.04 17.24
N PHE A 80 -22.03 35.73 17.10
CA PHE A 80 -20.82 35.06 17.54
C PHE A 80 -19.96 34.64 16.34
N SER A 81 -18.91 33.90 16.63
CA SER A 81 -17.95 33.38 15.65
C SER A 81 -17.56 31.94 15.99
N ILE A 82 -17.03 31.23 15.00
CA ILE A 82 -16.40 29.92 15.15
C ILE A 82 -14.96 30.00 14.67
N SER A 83 -14.08 29.18 15.24
CA SER A 83 -12.68 29.09 14.84
C SER A 83 -12.06 27.74 15.18
N GLY A 84 -10.97 27.45 14.48
CA GLY A 84 -10.14 26.29 14.74
C GLY A 84 -8.84 26.35 13.94
N THR A 85 -8.14 25.24 13.97
CA THR A 85 -6.85 25.05 13.30
C THR A 85 -6.88 23.76 12.48
N LYS A 86 -6.39 23.85 11.26
CA LYS A 86 -6.13 22.73 10.36
C LYS A 86 -4.72 22.19 10.63
N TYR A 87 -4.63 20.90 10.90
CA TYR A 87 -3.39 20.18 11.18
C TYR A 87 -3.05 19.19 10.05
N GLU A 88 -1.76 18.94 9.90
CA GLU A 88 -1.21 17.75 9.25
C GLU A 88 -0.98 16.69 10.33
N ASP A 89 -1.65 15.56 10.17
CA ASP A 89 -1.43 14.35 10.97
C ASP A 89 -0.11 13.73 10.53
N LEU A 90 0.89 13.70 11.41
CA LEU A 90 2.20 13.20 10.99
C LEU A 90 2.27 11.67 10.93
N THR A 91 1.42 10.96 11.66
CA THR A 91 1.53 9.50 11.83
C THR A 91 0.31 8.71 11.37
N GLY A 92 -0.79 9.38 11.08
CA GLY A 92 -2.06 8.76 10.68
C GLY A 92 -2.89 8.27 11.86
N ASP A 93 -2.64 8.76 13.08
CA ASP A 93 -3.33 8.33 14.31
C ASP A 93 -4.42 9.30 14.78
N GLY A 94 -4.80 10.24 13.91
CA GLY A 94 -5.74 11.30 14.19
C GLY A 94 -5.05 12.46 14.91
N LYS A 95 -5.85 13.36 15.52
CA LYS A 95 -5.29 14.56 16.14
C LYS A 95 -4.52 14.25 17.43
N THR A 96 -3.21 14.42 17.40
CA THR A 96 -2.30 14.20 18.53
C THR A 96 -1.40 15.41 18.79
N ALA A 97 -0.41 15.27 19.69
CA ALA A 97 0.37 16.40 20.18
C ALA A 97 1.63 16.68 19.33
N ASP A 98 2.03 15.73 18.50
CA ASP A 98 3.14 15.85 17.54
C ASP A 98 2.70 16.48 16.22
N ASP A 99 1.41 16.52 15.94
CA ASP A 99 0.84 17.16 14.77
C ASP A 99 1.21 18.64 14.64
N VAL A 100 1.35 19.07 13.39
CA VAL A 100 1.76 20.43 13.05
C VAL A 100 0.66 21.14 12.27
N ALA A 101 0.68 22.47 12.32
CA ALA A 101 -0.22 23.26 11.51
C ALA A 101 -0.04 22.95 10.02
N TRP A 102 -1.15 22.81 9.30
CA TRP A 102 -1.13 22.53 7.88
C TRP A 102 -0.42 23.64 7.09
N SER A 103 0.60 23.25 6.33
CA SER A 103 1.49 24.18 5.64
C SER A 103 1.50 24.03 4.11
N HIS A 104 0.62 23.18 3.56
CA HIS A 104 0.59 22.79 2.14
C HIS A 104 -0.40 23.60 1.29
N GLY A 105 -0.67 24.83 1.69
CA GLY A 105 -1.63 25.74 1.04
C GLY A 105 -2.93 25.91 1.85
N PRO A 106 -3.74 26.93 1.50
CA PRO A 106 -4.99 27.21 2.19
C PRO A 106 -6.02 26.10 1.96
N VAL A 107 -6.75 25.74 3.01
CA VAL A 107 -7.85 24.77 2.98
C VAL A 107 -9.16 25.50 3.15
N THR A 108 -10.16 25.20 2.31
CA THR A 108 -11.51 25.77 2.43
C THR A 108 -12.24 25.08 3.56
N ILE A 109 -12.73 25.86 4.52
CA ILE A 109 -13.62 25.40 5.60
C ILE A 109 -14.99 26.01 5.34
N PHE A 110 -16.05 25.21 5.45
CA PHE A 110 -17.41 25.67 5.15
C PHE A 110 -18.43 25.21 6.19
N ILE A 111 -19.43 26.04 6.39
CA ILE A 111 -20.67 25.66 7.08
C ILE A 111 -21.59 25.09 6.02
N ASP A 112 -22.05 23.86 6.23
CA ASP A 112 -23.03 23.20 5.37
C ASP A 112 -24.42 23.81 5.64
N ASP A 113 -24.75 24.84 4.86
CA ASP A 113 -25.97 25.62 5.07
C ASP A 113 -27.20 24.95 4.46
N ASP A 114 -27.01 24.01 3.52
CA ASP A 114 -28.07 23.27 2.85
C ASP A 114 -28.22 21.81 3.29
N ASN A 115 -27.38 21.35 4.22
CA ASN A 115 -27.33 19.99 4.76
C ASN A 115 -27.03 18.93 3.68
N SER A 116 -26.26 19.27 2.65
CA SER A 116 -25.88 18.34 1.60
C SER A 116 -24.72 17.43 1.99
N GLY A 117 -23.89 17.87 2.95
CA GLY A 117 -22.64 17.21 3.33
C GLY A 117 -21.48 17.44 2.36
N ASP A 118 -21.69 18.20 1.28
CA ASP A 118 -20.69 18.53 0.27
C ASP A 118 -20.56 20.05 0.14
N PHE A 119 -19.40 20.53 -0.35
CA PHE A 119 -19.25 21.96 -0.59
C PHE A 119 -20.11 22.43 -1.76
N SER A 120 -21.06 23.33 -1.48
CA SER A 120 -22.11 23.75 -2.41
C SER A 120 -22.20 25.27 -2.59
N ALA A 121 -22.96 25.69 -3.59
CA ALA A 121 -23.20 27.11 -3.85
C ALA A 121 -24.22 27.67 -2.84
N GLY A 122 -23.75 28.43 -1.87
CA GLY A 122 -24.58 29.01 -0.81
C GLY A 122 -23.95 28.86 0.57
N ASP A 123 -23.04 27.90 0.70
CA ASP A 123 -22.29 27.66 1.93
C ASP A 123 -21.39 28.84 2.27
N ARG A 124 -21.45 29.25 3.54
CA ARG A 124 -20.52 30.23 4.08
C ARG A 124 -19.17 29.58 4.30
N THR A 125 -18.13 30.19 3.75
CA THR A 125 -16.78 29.63 3.79
C THR A 125 -15.73 30.61 4.29
N THR A 126 -14.60 30.04 4.67
CA THR A 126 -13.35 30.73 4.91
C THR A 126 -12.21 29.85 4.40
N THR A 127 -11.00 30.38 4.42
CA THR A 127 -9.79 29.60 4.13
C THR A 127 -8.83 29.67 5.29
N THR A 128 -8.10 28.59 5.55
CA THR A 128 -7.04 28.59 6.54
C THR A 128 -5.92 29.57 6.17
N ASP A 129 -5.30 30.17 7.17
CA ASP A 129 -4.08 30.95 7.02
C ASP A 129 -2.83 30.05 6.95
N ALA A 130 -1.64 30.65 6.80
CA ALA A 130 -0.37 29.92 6.72
C ALA A 130 0.03 29.20 8.02
N SER A 131 -0.67 29.47 9.13
CA SER A 131 -0.53 28.78 10.41
C SER A 131 -1.68 27.80 10.65
N GLY A 132 -2.44 27.47 9.60
CA GLY A 132 -3.57 26.54 9.64
C GLY A 132 -4.83 27.11 10.31
N ASN A 133 -4.83 28.35 10.81
CA ASN A 133 -5.96 28.88 11.56
C ASN A 133 -7.06 29.37 10.63
N TRP A 134 -8.30 29.22 11.05
CA TRP A 134 -9.46 29.68 10.32
C TRP A 134 -10.53 30.24 11.26
N SER A 135 -11.38 31.12 10.74
CA SER A 135 -12.55 31.61 11.48
C SER A 135 -13.69 32.05 10.56
N ILE A 136 -14.92 31.91 11.05
CA ILE A 136 -16.13 32.43 10.43
C ILE A 136 -16.88 33.24 11.49
N GLY A 137 -17.19 34.50 11.19
CA GLY A 137 -17.90 35.40 12.09
C GLY A 137 -19.30 35.77 11.62
N GLY A 138 -20.04 36.48 12.47
CA GLY A 138 -21.37 36.99 12.13
C GLY A 138 -22.47 35.94 12.28
N LEU A 139 -22.21 34.86 13.02
CA LEU A 139 -23.16 33.77 13.24
C LEU A 139 -24.26 34.14 14.23
N THR A 140 -25.44 33.59 14.01
CA THR A 140 -26.66 33.83 14.81
C THR A 140 -27.10 32.57 15.53
N LEU A 141 -28.08 32.66 16.43
CA LEU A 141 -28.63 31.48 17.11
C LEU A 141 -29.19 30.42 16.15
N ALA A 142 -29.59 30.81 14.93
CA ALA A 142 -30.05 29.89 13.89
C ALA A 142 -28.91 29.01 13.29
N ASP A 143 -27.65 29.36 13.54
CA ASP A 143 -26.49 28.60 13.07
C ASP A 143 -26.04 27.52 14.06
N VAL A 144 -26.49 27.59 15.31
CA VAL A 144 -26.16 26.59 16.34
C VAL A 144 -26.68 25.22 15.91
N GLY A 145 -25.79 24.22 15.92
CA GLY A 145 -26.09 22.85 15.50
C GLY A 145 -25.90 22.58 14.01
N LYS A 146 -25.54 23.57 13.18
CA LYS A 146 -25.10 23.32 11.82
C LYS A 146 -23.73 22.64 11.81
N HIS A 147 -23.45 21.91 10.73
CA HIS A 147 -22.20 21.19 10.55
C HIS A 147 -21.16 22.06 9.85
N ILE A 148 -19.90 21.81 10.19
CA ILE A 148 -18.74 22.43 9.57
C ILE A 148 -17.89 21.30 8.99
N TYR A 149 -17.43 21.51 7.77
CA TYR A 149 -16.61 20.58 7.02
C TYR A 149 -15.39 21.30 6.44
N GLU A 150 -14.40 20.51 6.03
CA GLU A 150 -13.37 20.96 5.13
C GLU A 150 -13.58 20.45 3.72
N GLN A 151 -13.10 21.21 2.73
CA GLN A 151 -12.86 20.66 1.41
C GLN A 151 -11.50 19.95 1.42
N VAL A 152 -11.53 18.63 1.57
CA VAL A 152 -10.33 17.78 1.71
C VAL A 152 -9.29 18.11 0.62
N PRO A 153 -8.07 18.54 0.99
CA PRO A 153 -7.01 18.80 0.04
C PRO A 153 -6.63 17.54 -0.75
N GLY A 154 -6.50 17.67 -2.08
CA GLY A 154 -6.11 16.54 -2.93
C GLY A 154 -4.76 15.95 -2.53
N GLY A 155 -4.64 14.63 -2.53
CA GLY A 155 -3.44 13.92 -2.05
C GLY A 155 -3.33 13.88 -0.52
N SER A 156 -4.46 13.99 0.19
CA SER A 156 -4.57 13.75 1.62
C SER A 156 -5.91 13.11 1.96
N GLU A 157 -6.01 12.56 3.16
CA GLU A 157 -7.23 12.01 3.75
C GLU A 157 -7.41 12.52 5.17
N GLU A 158 -8.66 12.66 5.61
CA GLU A 158 -9.00 13.08 6.97
C GLU A 158 -8.77 11.92 7.96
N THR A 159 -8.12 12.20 9.09
CA THR A 159 -7.81 11.18 10.12
C THR A 159 -8.37 11.52 11.50
N GLY A 160 -8.84 12.74 11.69
CA GLY A 160 -9.43 13.22 12.95
C GLY A 160 -10.96 13.22 12.96
N ILE A 161 -11.53 14.29 13.52
CA ILE A 161 -12.97 14.56 13.45
C ILE A 161 -13.30 15.01 12.03
N LEU A 162 -14.13 14.25 11.32
CA LEU A 162 -14.56 14.53 9.95
C LEU A 162 -15.57 15.68 9.85
N VAL A 163 -16.35 15.88 10.92
CA VAL A 163 -17.43 16.87 10.94
C VAL A 163 -17.48 17.54 12.30
N GLN A 164 -17.39 18.87 12.30
CA GLN A 164 -17.58 19.68 13.50
C GLN A 164 -19.02 20.19 13.57
N THR A 165 -19.49 20.54 14.77
CA THR A 165 -20.83 21.10 14.99
C THR A 165 -20.69 22.46 15.66
N ILE A 166 -21.42 23.46 15.18
CA ILE A 166 -21.40 24.80 15.77
C ILE A 166 -22.05 24.75 17.15
N ASP A 167 -21.25 25.00 18.18
CA ASP A 167 -21.74 25.18 19.54
C ASP A 167 -22.17 26.64 19.78
N ASN A 168 -22.98 26.86 20.82
CA ASN A 168 -23.37 28.22 21.23
C ASN A 168 -22.38 28.76 22.28
N PRO A 169 -21.45 29.67 21.93
CA PRO A 169 -20.49 30.23 22.88
C PRO A 169 -21.08 31.36 23.74
N GLY A 170 -22.37 31.69 23.55
CA GLY A 170 -23.02 32.85 24.14
C GLY A 170 -22.84 34.14 23.32
N SER A 171 -23.56 35.18 23.75
CA SER A 171 -23.67 36.47 23.05
C SER A 171 -22.30 37.13 22.83
N GLY A 172 -21.91 37.28 21.57
CA GLY A 172 -20.62 37.87 21.16
C GLY A 172 -19.39 37.00 21.45
N GLY A 173 -19.60 35.71 21.76
CA GLY A 173 -18.53 34.75 22.02
C GLY A 173 -17.87 34.20 20.76
N THR A 174 -16.92 33.29 20.97
CA THR A 174 -16.28 32.50 19.91
C THR A 174 -16.30 31.04 20.34
N ASP A 175 -16.82 30.17 19.48
CA ASP A 175 -16.68 28.74 19.58
C ASP A 175 -15.32 28.33 18.97
N THR A 176 -14.49 27.62 19.73
CA THR A 176 -13.06 27.41 19.44
C THR A 176 -12.70 25.93 19.51
N GLY A 177 -11.68 25.51 18.76
CA GLY A 177 -11.23 24.11 18.78
C GLY A 177 -11.96 23.23 17.77
N ASN A 178 -12.63 23.85 16.80
CA ASN A 178 -13.19 23.19 15.64
C ASN A 178 -12.05 22.79 14.69
N ASP A 179 -11.27 21.78 15.05
CA ASP A 179 -10.02 21.46 14.36
C ASP A 179 -10.20 20.33 13.34
N PHE A 180 -9.48 20.42 12.23
CA PHE A 180 -9.46 19.39 11.17
C PHE A 180 -8.04 18.87 11.01
N THR A 181 -7.88 17.57 10.74
CA THR A 181 -6.58 16.90 10.76
C THR A 181 -6.52 15.91 9.60
N ASN A 182 -5.48 16.02 8.76
CA ASN A 182 -5.32 15.17 7.58
C ASN A 182 -3.92 14.60 7.47
N PHE A 183 -3.85 13.38 6.99
CA PHE A 183 -2.63 12.70 6.61
C PHE A 183 -2.42 12.82 5.10
N ARG A 184 -1.21 13.18 4.65
CA ARG A 184 -0.89 13.28 3.22
C ARG A 184 -0.46 11.94 2.66
N ASN A 185 -0.91 11.65 1.44
CA ASN A 185 -0.53 10.44 0.72
C ASN A 185 1.00 10.33 0.62
N PHE A 186 1.50 9.12 0.77
CA PHE A 186 2.93 8.81 0.73
C PHE A 186 3.29 8.01 -0.53
N SER A 187 4.55 7.57 -0.58
CA SER A 187 5.04 6.71 -1.64
C SER A 187 5.96 5.62 -1.07
N ILE A 188 6.12 4.54 -1.83
CA ILE A 188 7.10 3.49 -1.58
C ILE A 188 8.15 3.52 -2.68
N SER A 189 9.37 3.12 -2.35
CA SER A 189 10.46 2.99 -3.30
C SER A 189 11.48 1.95 -2.87
N GLY A 190 12.22 1.47 -3.86
CA GLY A 190 13.31 0.54 -3.64
C GLY A 190 14.17 0.42 -4.89
N THR A 191 15.12 -0.50 -4.81
CA THR A 191 16.02 -0.83 -5.91
C THR A 191 16.01 -2.34 -6.14
N LYS A 192 15.87 -2.74 -7.40
CA LYS A 192 16.07 -4.10 -7.87
C LYS A 192 17.56 -4.33 -8.11
N TYR A 193 18.08 -5.40 -7.52
CA TYR A 193 19.48 -5.82 -7.63
C TYR A 193 19.61 -7.14 -8.39
N GLU A 194 20.74 -7.29 -9.06
CA GLU A 194 21.29 -8.57 -9.50
C GLU A 194 22.23 -9.08 -8.41
N ASP A 195 21.86 -10.21 -7.82
CA ASP A 195 22.72 -11.00 -6.95
C ASP A 195 23.76 -11.70 -7.82
N LEU A 196 25.04 -11.41 -7.58
CA LEU A 196 26.12 -11.97 -8.40
C LEU A 196 26.56 -13.36 -7.96
N THR A 197 26.18 -13.80 -6.75
CA THR A 197 26.72 -15.04 -6.16
C THR A 197 25.65 -16.05 -5.75
N GLY A 198 24.40 -15.62 -5.60
CA GLY A 198 23.27 -16.42 -5.15
C GLY A 198 23.04 -16.41 -3.64
N ASP A 199 23.78 -15.59 -2.89
CA ASP A 199 23.77 -15.57 -1.41
C ASP A 199 22.83 -14.51 -0.81
N GLY A 200 21.94 -13.96 -1.64
CA GLY A 200 20.99 -12.93 -1.27
C GLY A 200 21.60 -11.54 -1.30
N LYS A 201 20.91 -10.56 -0.70
CA LYS A 201 21.33 -9.15 -0.79
C LYS A 201 22.65 -8.91 -0.04
N THR A 202 23.74 -8.69 -0.76
CA THR A 202 25.07 -8.40 -0.23
C THR A 202 25.67 -7.13 -0.84
N ALA A 203 26.92 -6.82 -0.48
CA ALA A 203 27.56 -5.55 -0.85
C ALA A 203 28.20 -5.56 -2.25
N ASP A 204 28.40 -6.75 -2.82
CA ASP A 204 28.91 -6.93 -4.18
C ASP A 204 27.81 -6.93 -5.25
N ASP A 205 26.55 -7.03 -4.84
CA ASP A 205 25.40 -6.92 -5.73
C ASP A 205 25.36 -5.59 -6.47
N VAL A 206 24.87 -5.65 -7.70
CA VAL A 206 24.77 -4.51 -8.59
C VAL A 206 23.32 -4.20 -8.90
N ALA A 207 23.02 -2.95 -9.21
CA ALA A 207 21.69 -2.58 -9.68
C ALA A 207 21.32 -3.40 -10.92
N TRP A 208 20.08 -3.86 -10.97
CA TRP A 208 19.57 -4.63 -12.10
C TRP A 208 19.66 -3.80 -13.37
N SER A 209 20.47 -4.27 -14.31
CA SER A 209 20.82 -3.55 -15.54
C SER A 209 20.24 -4.21 -16.80
N HIS A 210 19.31 -5.15 -16.61
CA HIS A 210 18.61 -5.87 -17.68
C HIS A 210 17.24 -5.23 -17.95
N ASP A 211 16.35 -5.97 -18.63
CA ASP A 211 15.00 -5.50 -18.93
C ASP A 211 14.24 -5.06 -17.65
N PRO A 212 13.38 -4.03 -17.74
CA PRO A 212 12.63 -3.52 -16.60
C PRO A 212 11.80 -4.58 -15.89
N VAL A 213 11.88 -4.61 -14.57
CA VAL A 213 11.14 -5.54 -13.72
C VAL A 213 9.85 -4.88 -13.25
N THR A 214 8.74 -5.61 -13.31
CA THR A 214 7.44 -5.14 -12.82
C THR A 214 7.36 -5.35 -11.31
N ILE A 215 7.12 -4.28 -10.56
CA ILE A 215 6.90 -4.31 -9.10
C ILE A 215 5.44 -3.94 -8.85
N PHE A 216 4.76 -4.66 -7.96
CA PHE A 216 3.34 -4.45 -7.70
C PHE A 216 2.98 -4.57 -6.21
N ILE A 217 1.97 -3.81 -5.79
CA ILE A 217 1.28 -4.00 -4.52
C ILE A 217 0.18 -5.02 -4.80
N ASP A 218 0.16 -6.10 -4.03
CA ASP A 218 -0.87 -7.14 -4.11
C ASP A 218 -2.14 -6.64 -3.41
N ASP A 219 -3.02 -6.00 -4.19
CA ASP A 219 -4.22 -5.34 -3.67
C ASP A 219 -5.34 -6.36 -3.38
N ASP A 220 -5.28 -7.56 -3.97
CA ASP A 220 -6.28 -8.62 -3.80
C ASP A 220 -5.82 -9.81 -2.94
N ASN A 221 -4.58 -9.78 -2.44
CA ASN A 221 -3.93 -10.82 -1.64
C ASN A 221 -3.85 -12.18 -2.37
N SER A 222 -3.73 -12.17 -3.70
CA SER A 222 -3.60 -13.40 -4.48
C SER A 222 -2.19 -13.97 -4.48
N GLY A 223 -1.17 -13.13 -4.21
CA GLY A 223 0.24 -13.47 -4.32
C GLY A 223 0.78 -13.50 -5.75
N ASP A 224 -0.07 -13.24 -6.75
CA ASP A 224 0.28 -13.22 -8.17
C ASP A 224 -0.06 -11.85 -8.77
N PHE A 225 0.67 -11.42 -9.81
CA PHE A 225 0.34 -10.17 -10.49
C PHE A 225 -0.97 -10.29 -11.27
N SER A 226 -1.96 -9.47 -10.89
CA SER A 226 -3.34 -9.58 -11.36
C SER A 226 -3.94 -8.23 -11.81
N ALA A 227 -5.15 -8.28 -12.36
CA ALA A 227 -5.86 -7.09 -12.80
C ALA A 227 -6.47 -6.35 -11.60
N GLY A 228 -5.88 -5.20 -11.27
CA GLY A 228 -6.31 -4.39 -10.12
C GLY A 228 -5.12 -3.92 -9.29
N ASP A 229 -4.03 -4.68 -9.35
CA ASP A 229 -2.80 -4.36 -8.63
C ASP A 229 -2.15 -3.09 -9.16
N ARG A 230 -1.82 -2.21 -8.22
CA ARG A 230 -1.01 -1.03 -8.53
C ARG A 230 0.42 -1.45 -8.77
N THR A 231 0.99 -1.00 -9.88
CA THR A 231 2.29 -1.46 -10.34
C THR A 231 3.13 -0.33 -10.95
N THR A 232 4.44 -0.55 -10.97
CA THR A 232 5.45 0.25 -11.63
C THR A 232 6.49 -0.67 -12.27
N THR A 233 7.39 -0.10 -13.07
CA THR A 233 8.55 -0.83 -13.60
C THR A 233 9.85 -0.18 -13.15
N THR A 234 10.88 -0.97 -12.91
CA THR A 234 12.20 -0.46 -12.58
C THR A 234 12.77 0.40 -13.71
N ASP A 235 13.56 1.42 -13.36
CA ASP A 235 14.36 2.17 -14.32
C ASP A 235 15.66 1.42 -14.69
N ALA A 236 16.46 2.02 -15.57
CA ALA A 236 17.73 1.44 -16.04
C ALA A 236 18.83 1.35 -14.94
N SER A 237 18.59 1.93 -13.77
CA SER A 237 19.43 1.84 -12.58
C SER A 237 18.78 0.97 -11.50
N GLY A 238 17.77 0.17 -11.87
CA GLY A 238 17.05 -0.72 -10.97
C GLY A 238 16.08 -0.02 -10.01
N ASN A 239 15.98 1.31 -9.99
CA ASN A 239 15.14 2.01 -9.02
C ASN A 239 13.67 1.91 -9.44
N TRP A 240 12.78 1.86 -8.46
CA TRP A 240 11.33 1.87 -8.69
C TRP A 240 10.61 2.67 -7.60
N SER A 241 9.43 3.18 -7.93
CA SER A 241 8.55 3.82 -6.94
C SER A 241 7.07 3.74 -7.33
N ILE A 242 6.21 3.69 -6.31
CA ILE A 242 4.75 3.79 -6.41
C ILE A 242 4.31 4.89 -5.44
N GLY A 243 3.57 5.88 -5.94
CA GLY A 243 3.11 7.02 -5.14
C GLY A 243 1.60 7.13 -5.03
N GLY A 244 1.15 8.05 -4.17
CA GLY A 244 -0.27 8.30 -3.95
C GLY A 244 -0.92 7.31 -2.99
N LEU A 245 -0.12 6.63 -2.16
CA LEU A 245 -0.57 5.64 -1.19
C LEU A 245 -1.21 6.30 0.03
N THR A 246 -2.17 5.61 0.64
CA THR A 246 -2.96 6.06 1.80
C THR A 246 -2.73 5.14 3.00
N LEU A 247 -3.28 5.47 4.16
CA LEU A 247 -3.18 4.62 5.36
C LEU A 247 -3.80 3.23 5.16
N GLU A 248 -4.76 3.07 4.24
CA GLU A 248 -5.33 1.76 3.87
C GLU A 248 -4.28 0.83 3.23
N ASP A 249 -3.21 1.39 2.68
CA ASP A 249 -2.16 0.62 2.01
C ASP A 249 -1.11 0.06 2.96
N VAL A 250 -1.03 0.59 4.19
CA VAL A 250 -0.04 0.15 5.19
C VAL A 250 -0.28 -1.31 5.54
N GLY A 251 0.78 -2.11 5.45
CA GLY A 251 0.74 -3.55 5.70
C GLY A 251 0.41 -4.41 4.47
N LYS A 252 0.10 -3.82 3.31
CA LYS A 252 -0.06 -4.58 2.06
C LYS A 252 1.29 -5.14 1.60
N ASN A 253 1.23 -6.29 0.93
CA ASN A 253 2.41 -6.94 0.39
C ASN A 253 2.83 -6.30 -0.94
N ILE A 254 4.14 -6.25 -1.15
CA ILE A 254 4.75 -5.80 -2.39
C ILE A 254 5.55 -6.98 -2.94
N TYR A 255 5.38 -7.24 -4.23
CA TYR A 255 6.04 -8.31 -4.96
C TYR A 255 6.70 -7.76 -6.22
N GLU A 256 7.55 -8.59 -6.81
CA GLU A 256 7.92 -8.42 -8.21
C GLU A 256 7.33 -9.53 -9.06
N VAL A 257 7.17 -9.25 -10.34
CA VAL A 257 7.09 -10.31 -11.35
C VAL A 257 8.51 -10.77 -11.61
N VAL A 258 8.85 -11.95 -11.09
CA VAL A 258 10.20 -12.54 -11.17
C VAL A 258 10.67 -12.56 -12.64
N PRO A 259 11.78 -11.88 -12.98
CA PRO A 259 12.33 -11.89 -14.33
C PRO A 259 12.65 -13.31 -14.78
N ALA A 260 12.31 -13.63 -16.03
CA ALA A 260 12.57 -14.94 -16.63
C ALA A 260 14.06 -15.33 -16.51
N GLY A 261 14.30 -16.60 -16.17
CA GLY A 261 15.64 -17.15 -15.99
C GLY A 261 16.37 -16.71 -14.72
N SER A 262 15.80 -15.81 -13.91
CA SER A 262 16.36 -15.38 -12.62
C SER A 262 15.67 -16.06 -11.44
N GLN A 263 16.33 -16.01 -10.29
CA GLN A 263 15.80 -16.52 -9.03
C GLN A 263 15.84 -15.45 -7.97
N GLN A 264 14.75 -15.23 -7.24
CA GLN A 264 14.77 -14.34 -6.09
C GLN A 264 15.65 -14.93 -4.98
N THR A 265 16.60 -14.15 -4.49
CA THR A 265 17.54 -14.56 -3.44
C THR A 265 17.51 -13.62 -2.23
N GLY A 266 16.88 -12.44 -2.37
CA GLY A 266 16.69 -11.48 -1.30
C GLY A 266 15.40 -11.70 -0.49
N ILE A 267 14.83 -10.59 -0.04
CA ILE A 267 13.48 -10.59 0.55
C ILE A 267 12.48 -10.87 -0.58
N LEU A 268 11.69 -11.93 -0.44
CA LEU A 268 10.71 -12.36 -1.45
C LEU A 268 9.48 -11.45 -1.50
N VAL A 269 9.08 -10.93 -0.34
CA VAL A 269 7.89 -10.11 -0.16
C VAL A 269 8.24 -8.93 0.73
N GLN A 270 8.07 -7.73 0.21
CA GLN A 270 8.18 -6.51 1.00
C GLN A 270 6.80 -6.12 1.55
N THR A 271 6.77 -5.24 2.52
CA THR A 271 5.52 -4.76 3.11
C THR A 271 5.52 -3.24 3.07
N VAL A 272 4.38 -2.65 2.73
CA VAL A 272 4.22 -1.19 2.78
C VAL A 272 4.29 -0.74 4.24
N ASP A 273 5.38 -0.07 4.62
CA ASP A 273 5.49 0.58 5.92
C ASP A 273 4.88 1.98 5.88
N ASN A 274 4.51 2.52 7.05
CA ASN A 274 4.05 3.91 7.16
C ASN A 274 5.26 4.85 7.37
N PRO A 275 5.65 5.66 6.38
CA PRO A 275 6.78 6.60 6.52
C PRO A 275 6.38 7.92 7.19
N GLY A 276 5.11 8.07 7.60
CA GLY A 276 4.51 9.33 8.02
C GLY A 276 3.97 10.15 6.84
N SER A 277 3.26 11.23 7.16
CA SER A 277 2.53 12.04 6.19
C SER A 277 3.43 12.62 5.11
N GLY A 278 3.09 12.34 3.85
CA GLY A 278 3.85 12.78 2.68
C GLY A 278 5.27 12.19 2.57
N GLY A 279 5.57 11.17 3.37
CA GLY A 279 6.88 10.51 3.41
C GLY A 279 7.13 9.58 2.22
N VAL A 280 8.30 8.95 2.27
CA VAL A 280 8.68 7.87 1.34
C VAL A 280 9.16 6.69 2.18
N ASP A 281 8.50 5.55 2.03
CA ASP A 281 9.00 4.28 2.53
C ASP A 281 10.05 3.75 1.54
N THR A 282 11.28 3.52 2.03
CA THR A 282 12.46 3.30 1.19
C THR A 282 13.18 2.03 1.61
N GLY A 283 13.91 1.41 0.69
CA GLY A 283 14.66 0.18 0.96
C GLY A 283 13.83 -1.08 0.78
N ASN A 284 12.68 -0.96 0.11
CA ASN A 284 11.90 -2.08 -0.40
C ASN A 284 12.64 -2.74 -1.58
N ASP A 285 13.77 -3.37 -1.30
CA ASP A 285 14.66 -3.87 -2.35
C ASP A 285 14.34 -5.32 -2.71
N PHE A 286 14.37 -5.63 -4.01
CA PHE A 286 14.31 -7.00 -4.52
C PHE A 286 15.67 -7.39 -5.07
N THR A 287 16.07 -8.64 -4.88
CA THR A 287 17.38 -9.13 -5.32
C THR A 287 17.20 -10.49 -5.99
N ASN A 288 17.71 -10.62 -7.22
CA ASN A 288 17.64 -11.89 -7.94
C ASN A 288 19.00 -12.30 -8.46
N PHE A 289 19.31 -13.57 -8.31
CA PHE A 289 20.42 -14.21 -8.98
C PHE A 289 20.01 -14.50 -10.42
N LEU A 290 20.70 -13.90 -11.37
CA LEU A 290 20.62 -14.28 -12.78
C LEU A 290 21.83 -15.17 -13.08
N PRO A 291 21.64 -16.48 -13.29
CA PRO A 291 22.74 -17.36 -13.65
C PRO A 291 23.44 -16.83 -14.91
N PRO A 292 24.77 -16.71 -14.93
CA PRO A 292 25.49 -16.26 -16.11
C PRO A 292 25.08 -17.10 -17.33
N PRO A 293 24.85 -16.49 -18.50
CA PRO A 293 24.57 -17.24 -19.71
C PRO A 293 25.67 -18.29 -19.92
N GLY A 294 25.31 -19.57 -19.87
CA GLY A 294 26.29 -20.63 -19.96
C GLY A 294 26.97 -21.07 -18.65
N GLN A 295 26.36 -20.95 -17.47
CA GLN A 295 26.80 -21.71 -16.29
C GLN A 295 25.66 -22.56 -15.73
N GLY A 296 25.83 -23.88 -15.77
CA GLY A 296 24.90 -24.81 -15.13
C GLY A 296 24.84 -24.61 -13.61
N LEU A 297 23.68 -24.93 -13.02
CA LEU A 297 23.47 -24.91 -11.57
C LEU A 297 24.21 -26.12 -10.95
N THR A 298 25.52 -25.96 -10.77
CA THR A 298 26.41 -27.04 -10.31
C THR A 298 25.98 -27.62 -8.96
N PRO A 299 26.41 -28.85 -8.60
CA PRO A 299 26.20 -29.34 -7.24
C PRO A 299 26.75 -28.40 -6.16
N GLY A 300 27.80 -27.64 -6.47
CA GLY A 300 28.37 -26.64 -5.56
C GLY A 300 27.45 -25.45 -5.33
N PHE A 301 26.77 -24.98 -6.37
CA PHE A 301 25.75 -23.93 -6.29
C PHE A 301 24.63 -24.35 -5.34
N TRP A 302 23.92 -25.44 -5.66
CA TRP A 302 22.78 -25.91 -4.87
C TRP A 302 23.13 -26.21 -3.41
N LYS A 303 24.34 -26.72 -3.17
CA LYS A 303 24.81 -26.99 -1.82
C LYS A 303 25.02 -25.72 -0.98
N ASN A 304 25.43 -24.64 -1.62
CA ASN A 304 25.72 -23.37 -0.94
C ASN A 304 24.48 -22.47 -0.85
N HIS A 305 23.45 -22.72 -1.66
CA HIS A 305 22.19 -21.97 -1.70
C HIS A 305 21.00 -22.86 -1.28
N ILE A 306 20.98 -23.23 0.01
CA ILE A 306 19.98 -24.13 0.60
C ILE A 306 18.58 -23.49 0.65
N ASP A 307 18.53 -22.18 0.77
CA ASP A 307 17.35 -21.33 0.63
C ASP A 307 16.70 -21.48 -0.75
N ILE A 308 17.46 -21.26 -1.84
CA ILE A 308 16.97 -21.46 -3.22
C ILE A 308 16.53 -22.91 -3.42
N LEU A 309 17.32 -23.88 -2.94
CA LEU A 309 16.96 -25.29 -3.00
C LEU A 309 15.60 -25.56 -2.33
N ASN A 310 15.38 -25.03 -1.12
CA ASN A 310 14.13 -25.24 -0.39
C ASN A 310 12.93 -24.63 -1.11
N GLN A 311 13.10 -23.46 -1.71
CA GLN A 311 12.07 -22.80 -2.52
C GLN A 311 11.68 -23.67 -3.70
N GLU A 312 12.64 -24.01 -4.55
CA GLU A 312 12.41 -24.78 -5.79
C GLU A 312 11.79 -26.14 -5.52
N LEU A 313 12.25 -26.84 -4.48
CA LEU A 313 11.64 -28.11 -4.08
C LEU A 313 10.22 -27.94 -3.55
N GLY A 314 9.95 -26.86 -2.81
CA GLY A 314 8.63 -26.58 -2.26
C GLY A 314 7.61 -26.19 -3.33
N GLU A 315 8.04 -25.43 -4.33
CA GLU A 315 7.25 -25.05 -5.51
C GLU A 315 6.95 -26.27 -6.39
N PHE A 316 7.96 -27.09 -6.67
CA PHE A 316 7.78 -28.33 -7.44
C PHE A 316 6.90 -29.35 -6.70
N HIS A 317 7.11 -29.50 -5.39
CA HIS A 317 6.32 -30.40 -4.56
C HIS A 317 6.10 -29.86 -3.14
N PRO A 318 4.84 -29.53 -2.76
CA PRO A 318 4.53 -29.03 -1.44
C PRO A 318 5.06 -29.94 -0.31
N GLY A 319 5.79 -29.33 0.63
CA GLY A 319 6.37 -30.01 1.79
C GLY A 319 7.76 -30.60 1.58
N TRP A 320 8.33 -30.53 0.38
CA TRP A 320 9.72 -30.90 0.16
C TRP A 320 10.68 -29.75 0.53
N ASN A 321 11.87 -30.10 0.99
CA ASN A 321 12.95 -29.19 1.33
C ASN A 321 14.31 -29.93 1.28
N SER A 322 15.39 -29.24 1.62
CA SER A 322 16.77 -29.74 1.71
C SER A 322 16.96 -30.99 2.58
N ASN A 323 16.05 -31.28 3.51
CA ASN A 323 16.06 -32.48 4.34
C ASN A 323 15.26 -33.64 3.75
N THR A 324 14.49 -33.44 2.67
CA THR A 324 13.81 -34.52 1.96
C THR A 324 14.83 -35.56 1.51
N SER A 325 14.56 -36.84 1.75
CA SER A 325 15.51 -37.90 1.43
C SER A 325 15.68 -38.04 -0.08
N PHE A 326 16.91 -38.34 -0.52
CA PHE A 326 17.23 -38.64 -1.91
C PHE A 326 16.34 -39.78 -2.44
N GLU A 327 16.07 -40.79 -1.62
CA GLU A 327 15.09 -41.85 -1.91
C GLU A 327 13.69 -41.31 -2.18
N THR A 328 13.19 -40.38 -1.38
CA THR A 328 11.84 -39.82 -1.56
C THR A 328 11.73 -39.08 -2.90
N ILE A 329 12.74 -38.30 -3.25
CA ILE A 329 12.76 -37.53 -4.51
C ILE A 329 12.87 -38.45 -5.73
N PHE A 330 13.75 -39.45 -5.68
CA PHE A 330 14.03 -40.32 -6.81
C PHE A 330 13.14 -41.57 -6.88
N GLY A 331 12.41 -41.88 -5.81
CA GLY A 331 11.36 -42.91 -5.79
C GLY A 331 11.84 -44.35 -5.99
N PHE A 332 13.07 -44.70 -5.58
CA PHE A 332 13.58 -46.08 -5.65
C PHE A 332 13.26 -46.87 -4.37
N GLN A 333 13.05 -48.20 -4.49
CA GLN A 333 12.59 -49.05 -3.38
C GLN A 333 13.71 -49.81 -2.67
N ASN A 334 14.84 -50.04 -3.33
CA ASN A 334 15.95 -50.79 -2.75
C ASN A 334 16.87 -49.93 -1.86
N LEU A 335 16.53 -49.85 -0.57
CA LEU A 335 17.21 -48.98 0.40
C LEU A 335 18.59 -49.47 0.85
N ASN A 336 19.02 -50.64 0.39
CA ASN A 336 20.34 -51.19 0.73
C ASN A 336 21.44 -50.70 -0.21
N ILE A 337 21.10 -50.01 -1.31
CA ILE A 337 22.06 -49.54 -2.31
C ILE A 337 22.76 -48.27 -1.84
N ILE A 338 21.99 -47.35 -1.23
CA ILE A 338 22.50 -46.09 -0.68
C ILE A 338 22.38 -46.14 0.84
N SER A 339 23.52 -46.02 1.53
CA SER A 339 23.56 -46.13 2.99
C SER A 339 23.02 -44.88 3.67
N GLY A 340 22.15 -45.06 4.68
CA GLY A 340 21.83 -44.01 5.67
C GLY A 340 20.82 -42.96 5.22
N THR A 341 20.02 -43.23 4.18
CA THR A 341 18.92 -42.35 3.70
C THR A 341 19.32 -40.86 3.65
N PRO A 342 20.34 -40.49 2.86
CA PRO A 342 20.82 -39.13 2.81
C PRO A 342 19.71 -38.18 2.33
N SER A 343 19.66 -36.98 2.90
CA SER A 343 18.86 -35.90 2.34
C SER A 343 19.41 -35.45 1.00
N ILE A 344 18.61 -34.74 0.22
CA ILE A 344 19.06 -34.15 -1.04
C ILE A 344 20.24 -33.18 -0.84
N ALA A 345 20.28 -32.43 0.27
CA ALA A 345 21.44 -31.61 0.63
C ALA A 345 22.69 -32.45 0.95
N ASN A 346 22.52 -33.60 1.62
CA ASN A 346 23.64 -34.54 1.84
C ASN A 346 24.13 -35.15 0.52
N ALA A 347 23.23 -35.45 -0.41
CA ALA A 347 23.56 -35.97 -1.74
C ALA A 347 24.38 -34.96 -2.55
N LEU A 348 23.99 -33.68 -2.58
CA LEU A 348 24.77 -32.60 -3.18
C LEU A 348 26.18 -32.47 -2.56
N ALA A 349 26.32 -32.79 -1.28
CA ALA A 349 27.59 -32.76 -0.57
C ALA A 349 28.40 -34.08 -0.64
N ALA A 350 27.88 -35.11 -1.32
CA ALA A 350 28.49 -36.44 -1.37
C ALA A 350 29.90 -36.39 -1.99
N LYS A 351 30.82 -37.19 -1.44
CA LYS A 351 32.22 -37.25 -1.86
C LYS A 351 32.57 -38.65 -2.37
N GLY A 352 33.34 -38.71 -3.45
CA GLY A 352 33.77 -39.96 -4.09
C GLY A 352 33.12 -40.19 -5.46
N GLY A 353 33.46 -41.34 -6.06
CA GLY A 353 32.96 -41.81 -7.35
C GLY A 353 31.78 -42.78 -7.22
N GLY A 354 31.35 -43.40 -8.33
CA GLY A 354 30.32 -44.43 -8.33
C GLY A 354 28.99 -43.90 -7.79
N ILE A 355 28.44 -44.55 -6.77
CA ILE A 355 27.13 -44.18 -6.21
C ILE A 355 27.10 -42.75 -5.66
N HIS A 356 28.17 -42.29 -5.00
CA HIS A 356 28.27 -40.93 -4.47
C HIS A 356 28.44 -39.87 -5.57
N HIS A 357 28.95 -40.28 -6.73
CA HIS A 357 28.96 -39.41 -7.90
C HIS A 357 27.53 -39.26 -8.44
N LEU A 358 26.81 -40.38 -8.60
CA LEU A 358 25.42 -40.39 -9.02
C LEU A 358 24.55 -39.54 -8.07
N GLU A 359 24.66 -39.73 -6.75
CA GLU A 359 23.91 -38.92 -5.76
C GLU A 359 24.11 -37.42 -5.98
N ARG A 360 25.37 -36.99 -6.10
CA ARG A 360 25.72 -35.57 -6.23
C ARG A 360 25.27 -34.98 -7.57
N SER A 361 25.55 -35.65 -8.68
CA SER A 361 25.25 -35.10 -10.00
C SER A 361 23.76 -35.22 -10.35
N SER A 362 23.09 -36.31 -9.95
CA SER A 362 21.65 -36.42 -10.18
C SER A 362 20.84 -35.47 -9.29
N ALA A 363 21.26 -35.22 -8.04
CA ALA A 363 20.59 -34.23 -7.19
C ALA A 363 20.58 -32.84 -7.82
N ALA A 364 21.73 -32.38 -8.31
CA ALA A 364 21.84 -31.10 -9.01
C ALA A 364 21.08 -31.11 -10.34
N ALA A 365 21.11 -32.21 -11.08
CA ALA A 365 20.39 -32.35 -12.35
C ALA A 365 18.88 -32.30 -12.13
N TYR A 366 18.39 -32.96 -11.08
CA TYR A 366 16.98 -32.94 -10.71
C TYR A 366 16.53 -31.54 -10.34
N LEU A 367 17.28 -30.86 -9.47
CA LEU A 367 16.97 -29.48 -9.08
C LEU A 367 16.96 -28.56 -10.29
N SER A 368 17.98 -28.65 -11.15
CA SER A 368 18.07 -27.85 -12.39
C SER A 368 16.93 -28.12 -13.37
N ALA A 369 16.46 -29.37 -13.45
CA ALA A 369 15.31 -29.75 -14.27
C ALA A 369 13.96 -29.36 -13.63
N ALA A 370 13.92 -29.25 -12.29
CA ALA A 370 12.73 -28.93 -11.52
C ALA A 370 12.50 -27.44 -11.36
N VAL A 371 13.53 -26.61 -11.61
CA VAL A 371 13.38 -25.15 -11.66
C VAL A 371 12.24 -24.80 -12.60
N THR A 372 11.19 -24.21 -12.05
CA THR A 372 9.98 -23.91 -12.80
C THR A 372 10.32 -22.97 -13.96
N ALA A 373 10.30 -23.50 -15.18
CA ALA A 373 10.00 -22.68 -16.33
C ALA A 373 8.55 -22.21 -16.16
N VAL A 374 8.33 -20.89 -16.13
CA VAL A 374 6.99 -20.31 -16.17
C VAL A 374 6.23 -20.91 -17.37
N PRO A 375 4.97 -21.36 -17.22
CA PRO A 375 4.17 -21.84 -18.34
C PRO A 375 4.03 -20.75 -19.40
N ASP A 376 4.21 -21.13 -20.66
CA ASP A 376 4.03 -20.26 -21.83
C ASP A 376 2.73 -19.44 -21.73
N GLY A 377 2.86 -18.11 -21.75
CA GLY A 377 1.84 -17.25 -22.32
C GLY A 377 1.61 -17.63 -23.80
N PRO A 378 0.48 -17.22 -24.42
CA PRO A 378 0.08 -17.68 -25.75
C PRO A 378 1.04 -17.18 -26.83
N GLY A 379 2.10 -17.95 -27.10
CA GLY A 379 3.21 -17.59 -27.98
C GLY A 379 4.33 -18.63 -28.09
N GLY A 380 4.45 -19.54 -27.12
CA GLY A 380 5.11 -20.83 -27.25
C GLY A 380 6.60 -20.78 -27.58
N LYS A 381 7.45 -20.49 -26.58
CA LYS A 381 8.87 -20.92 -26.56
C LYS A 381 9.35 -20.99 -25.09
N PRO A 382 9.59 -22.19 -24.53
CA PRO A 382 10.20 -22.32 -23.22
C PRO A 382 11.67 -21.88 -23.28
N GLU A 383 12.14 -21.12 -22.29
CA GLU A 383 13.57 -21.15 -22.00
C GLU A 383 13.93 -22.55 -21.48
N LEU A 384 14.62 -23.29 -22.35
CA LEU A 384 15.76 -24.21 -22.21
C LEU A 384 16.30 -24.65 -20.82
N ASN A 385 15.51 -24.69 -19.74
CA ASN A 385 15.97 -25.18 -18.44
C ASN A 385 16.47 -26.62 -18.58
N PHE A 386 17.77 -26.82 -18.34
CA PHE A 386 18.44 -28.11 -18.45
C PHE A 386 18.37 -28.77 -19.86
N SER A 387 18.53 -27.97 -20.91
CA SER A 387 18.67 -28.45 -22.29
C SER A 387 20.09 -28.89 -22.67
N PHE A 388 20.23 -29.74 -23.70
CA PHE A 388 21.53 -30.23 -24.17
C PHE A 388 21.60 -30.38 -25.69
N SER A 389 22.80 -30.27 -26.27
CA SER A 389 23.04 -30.54 -27.69
C SER A 389 24.49 -30.95 -27.95
N ALA A 390 24.82 -31.33 -29.19
CA ALA A 390 26.22 -31.59 -29.56
C ALA A 390 27.15 -30.37 -29.36
N ALA A 391 26.59 -29.16 -29.23
CA ALA A 391 27.34 -27.96 -28.87
C ALA A 391 27.60 -27.84 -27.37
N THR A 392 26.82 -28.51 -26.51
CA THR A 392 26.90 -28.40 -25.05
C THR A 392 27.82 -29.44 -24.41
N SER A 393 28.11 -30.56 -25.10
CA SER A 393 29.19 -31.47 -24.73
C SER A 393 29.92 -32.00 -25.97
N PRO A 394 31.26 -31.81 -26.07
CA PRO A 394 32.03 -32.34 -27.20
C PRO A 394 32.23 -33.86 -27.14
N ASN A 395 31.75 -34.54 -26.09
CA ASN A 395 31.85 -35.98 -25.93
C ASN A 395 30.61 -36.68 -26.49
N PRO A 396 30.69 -37.38 -27.64
CA PRO A 396 29.54 -38.06 -28.25
C PRO A 396 28.90 -39.13 -27.36
N ALA A 397 29.67 -39.72 -26.43
CA ALA A 397 29.15 -40.72 -25.50
C ALA A 397 28.19 -40.08 -24.48
N ILE A 398 28.50 -38.88 -23.99
CA ILE A 398 27.62 -38.13 -23.08
C ILE A 398 26.31 -37.78 -23.81
N ILE A 399 26.40 -37.22 -25.02
CA ILE A 399 25.20 -36.89 -25.81
C ILE A 399 24.35 -38.12 -26.09
N SER A 400 24.97 -39.26 -26.39
CA SER A 400 24.23 -40.51 -26.58
C SER A 400 23.52 -41.00 -25.31
N ILE A 401 24.10 -40.77 -24.12
CA ILE A 401 23.46 -41.11 -22.85
C ILE A 401 22.32 -40.14 -22.56
N LEU A 402 22.54 -38.84 -22.76
CA LEU A 402 21.51 -37.81 -22.55
C LEU A 402 20.29 -38.04 -23.46
N ASN A 403 20.50 -38.39 -24.74
CA ASN A 403 19.42 -38.80 -25.65
C ASN A 403 18.67 -40.08 -25.22
N LEU A 404 19.27 -40.93 -24.38
CA LEU A 404 18.58 -42.10 -23.83
C LEU A 404 17.81 -41.76 -22.55
N ILE A 405 18.21 -40.71 -21.83
CA ILE A 405 17.53 -40.18 -20.65
C ILE A 405 16.31 -39.36 -21.09
N ASP A 406 16.51 -38.50 -22.09
CA ASP A 406 15.48 -37.71 -22.77
C ASP A 406 14.53 -38.64 -23.56
N ALA A 407 13.43 -39.01 -22.93
CA ALA A 407 12.47 -39.96 -23.48
C ALA A 407 11.51 -39.28 -24.46
N ASN A 408 11.25 -37.98 -24.29
CA ASN A 408 10.35 -37.22 -25.15
C ASN A 408 11.05 -36.65 -26.40
N HIS A 409 12.39 -36.70 -26.45
CA HIS A 409 13.27 -36.24 -27.52
C HIS A 409 13.13 -34.73 -27.81
N ASP A 410 12.89 -33.93 -26.78
CA ASP A 410 12.83 -32.46 -26.89
C ASP A 410 14.17 -31.77 -26.57
N HIS A 411 15.22 -32.56 -26.32
CA HIS A 411 16.56 -32.13 -25.94
C HIS A 411 16.60 -31.31 -24.63
N THR A 412 15.61 -31.52 -23.76
CA THR A 412 15.46 -30.86 -22.47
C THR A 412 15.14 -31.90 -21.41
N LEU A 413 16.01 -32.04 -20.41
CA LEU A 413 15.80 -33.04 -19.37
C LEU A 413 14.77 -32.58 -18.35
N GLN A 414 13.72 -33.38 -18.17
CA GLN A 414 12.65 -33.17 -17.19
C GLN A 414 12.93 -33.90 -15.86
N PRO A 415 12.35 -33.47 -14.73
CA PRO A 415 12.52 -34.16 -13.44
C PRO A 415 12.16 -35.65 -13.48
N GLY A 416 11.12 -36.00 -14.25
CA GLY A 416 10.70 -37.39 -14.45
C GLY A 416 11.73 -38.26 -15.17
N GLU A 417 12.48 -37.68 -16.11
CA GLU A 417 13.51 -38.37 -16.88
C GLU A 417 14.78 -38.56 -16.07
N VAL A 418 15.17 -37.53 -15.31
CA VAL A 418 16.28 -37.61 -14.35
C VAL A 418 16.02 -38.69 -13.30
N THR A 419 14.82 -38.72 -12.72
CA THR A 419 14.46 -39.75 -11.72
C THR A 419 14.32 -41.15 -12.31
N ALA A 420 13.86 -41.29 -13.56
CA ALA A 420 13.82 -42.56 -14.27
C ALA A 420 15.21 -43.14 -14.48
N ALA A 421 16.14 -42.36 -15.05
CA ALA A 421 17.49 -42.83 -15.34
C ALA A 421 18.26 -43.26 -14.08
N VAL A 422 18.07 -42.54 -12.96
CA VAL A 422 18.64 -42.95 -11.66
C VAL A 422 18.05 -44.27 -11.18
N ARG A 423 16.73 -44.46 -11.25
CA ARG A 423 16.09 -45.73 -10.86
C ARG A 423 16.59 -46.91 -11.71
N ASP A 424 16.77 -46.72 -13.01
CA ASP A 424 17.31 -47.74 -13.91
C ASP A 424 18.73 -48.17 -13.49
N VAL A 425 19.66 -47.23 -13.30
CA VAL A 425 21.06 -47.60 -12.95
C VAL A 425 21.21 -48.20 -11.55
N LEU A 426 20.26 -47.91 -10.66
CA LEU A 426 20.16 -48.56 -9.35
C LEU A 426 19.56 -49.98 -9.45
N ASN A 427 19.14 -50.43 -10.64
CA ASN A 427 18.45 -51.70 -10.87
C ASN A 427 17.21 -51.85 -9.96
N ASP A 428 16.48 -50.74 -9.77
CA ASP A 428 15.26 -50.77 -8.99
C ASP A 428 14.16 -51.54 -9.74
N THR A 429 13.40 -52.39 -9.04
CA THR A 429 12.38 -53.22 -9.69
C THR A 429 11.20 -52.42 -10.25
N GLY A 430 11.07 -51.14 -9.86
CA GLY A 430 10.07 -50.19 -10.36
C GLY A 430 10.58 -49.22 -11.43
N ALA A 431 11.76 -49.47 -12.00
CA ALA A 431 12.35 -48.66 -13.06
C ALA A 431 11.43 -48.57 -14.30
N PRO A 432 11.10 -47.36 -14.80
CA PRO A 432 10.13 -47.17 -15.88
C PRO A 432 10.72 -47.43 -17.26
N THR A 433 12.04 -47.25 -17.40
CA THR A 433 12.81 -47.57 -18.60
C THR A 433 13.68 -48.79 -18.28
N SER A 434 14.05 -49.58 -19.29
CA SER A 434 14.98 -50.69 -19.11
C SER A 434 16.26 -50.39 -19.88
N ASN A 435 16.68 -49.12 -19.88
CA ASN A 435 17.69 -48.59 -20.79
C ASN A 435 19.06 -48.52 -20.14
N PHE A 436 19.12 -48.54 -18.80
CA PHE A 436 20.36 -48.43 -18.03
C PHE A 436 20.46 -49.53 -16.95
N GLY A 437 21.67 -49.78 -16.46
CA GLY A 437 21.92 -50.64 -15.29
C GLY A 437 22.09 -52.13 -15.55
N LEU A 438 21.66 -52.65 -16.72
CA LEU A 438 21.86 -54.06 -17.10
C LEU A 438 23.20 -54.31 -17.81
N THR A 439 23.60 -55.58 -17.92
CA THR A 439 24.84 -55.96 -18.60
C THR A 439 24.80 -55.54 -20.07
N GLY A 440 25.74 -54.67 -20.48
CA GLY A 440 25.83 -54.13 -21.84
C GLY A 440 25.11 -52.80 -22.06
N GLN A 441 24.46 -52.26 -21.02
CA GLN A 441 23.87 -50.93 -20.98
C GLN A 441 24.76 -49.95 -20.21
N PRO A 442 24.58 -48.62 -20.38
CA PRO A 442 25.28 -47.65 -19.54
C PRO A 442 24.90 -47.84 -18.06
N GLY A 443 25.89 -47.68 -17.18
CA GLY A 443 25.75 -47.92 -15.74
C GLY A 443 25.74 -46.64 -14.91
N ILE A 444 25.89 -46.81 -13.59
CA ILE A 444 25.91 -45.71 -12.60
C ILE A 444 26.88 -44.59 -13.00
N GLU A 445 28.11 -44.94 -13.36
CA GLU A 445 29.13 -43.94 -13.67
C GLU A 445 28.82 -43.19 -14.98
N ASP A 446 28.21 -43.86 -15.96
CA ASP A 446 27.86 -43.27 -17.26
C ASP A 446 26.75 -42.21 -17.10
N VAL A 447 25.67 -42.56 -16.37
CA VAL A 447 24.59 -41.63 -16.06
C VAL A 447 25.08 -40.50 -15.16
N ALA A 448 25.89 -40.81 -14.15
CA ALA A 448 26.47 -39.79 -13.27
C ALA A 448 27.32 -38.77 -14.05
N ASN A 449 28.17 -39.24 -14.97
CA ASN A 449 28.97 -38.38 -15.85
C ASN A 449 28.11 -37.55 -16.82
N ALA A 450 26.99 -38.10 -17.30
CA ALA A 450 26.09 -37.36 -18.20
C ALA A 450 25.41 -36.20 -17.45
N PHE A 451 24.88 -36.46 -16.26
CA PHE A 451 24.34 -35.41 -15.39
C PHE A 451 25.40 -34.41 -14.96
N ASP A 452 26.59 -34.87 -14.56
CA ASP A 452 27.68 -33.97 -14.16
C ASP A 452 28.11 -33.08 -15.34
N ALA A 453 28.20 -33.63 -16.53
CA ALA A 453 28.47 -32.84 -17.73
C ALA A 453 27.39 -31.77 -17.94
N MET A 454 26.11 -32.10 -17.76
CA MET A 454 25.04 -31.11 -17.87
C MET A 454 25.05 -30.06 -16.76
N ASN A 455 25.28 -30.44 -15.51
CA ASN A 455 25.35 -29.49 -14.41
C ASN A 455 26.53 -28.52 -14.53
N ASN A 456 27.58 -28.91 -15.27
CA ASN A 456 28.77 -28.10 -15.52
C ASN A 456 28.82 -27.54 -16.94
N GLN A 457 27.80 -27.79 -17.78
CA GLN A 457 27.78 -27.28 -19.15
C GLN A 457 27.36 -25.82 -19.19
N THR A 458 27.75 -25.15 -20.26
CA THR A 458 27.17 -23.87 -20.63
C THR A 458 25.76 -24.10 -21.16
N HIS A 459 24.72 -23.62 -20.45
CA HIS A 459 23.35 -23.56 -20.98
C HIS A 459 23.38 -22.96 -22.40
N PRO A 460 22.90 -23.71 -23.40
CA PRO A 460 22.84 -23.23 -24.77
C PRO A 460 21.88 -22.03 -24.87
N ASP A 461 22.24 -21.03 -25.67
CA ASP A 461 21.32 -19.98 -26.09
C ASP A 461 20.15 -20.63 -26.87
N ALA A 462 18.91 -20.14 -26.67
CA ALA A 462 17.72 -20.50 -27.44
C ALA A 462 17.95 -20.48 -28.95
N SER A 463 18.88 -19.66 -29.42
CA SER A 463 19.29 -19.57 -30.83
C SER A 463 19.97 -20.84 -31.38
N VAL A 464 20.55 -21.71 -30.55
CA VAL A 464 21.32 -22.90 -30.97
C VAL A 464 20.40 -24.06 -31.41
N PHE A 465 19.12 -24.04 -31.01
CA PHE A 465 18.12 -25.06 -31.39
C PHE A 465 17.26 -24.62 -32.59
N LEU A 466 17.58 -23.50 -33.23
CA LEU A 466 16.95 -23.02 -34.46
C LEU A 466 17.69 -23.58 -35.69
N ILE A 467 17.58 -24.89 -35.96
CA ILE A 467 17.91 -25.48 -37.28
C ILE A 467 16.83 -26.47 -37.70
#